data_AF-A0A527ZA57-F1
#
_entry.id   AF-A0A527ZA57-F1
#
_cell.length_a   1.000
_cell.length_b   1.000
_cell.length_c   1.000
_cell.angle_alpha   90.00
_cell.angle_beta   90.00
_cell.angle_gamma   90.00
#
_symmetry.space_group_name_H-M   'P 1'
#
loop_
_entity.id
_entity.type
_entity.pdbx_description
1 polymer ?
#
loop_
_entity_poly.entity_id
_entity_poly.type
_entity_poly.pdbx_seq_one_letter_code
_entity_poly.pdbx_strand_id
1 'polypeptide(L)' 'FGAAKIAQGADEIVIAGGVESMSRVGMGASGGAWFMDPSVGLPGWFVPQGISADLIATKYGFSRDDVDAY' A
#
# COMPACT_ATOMS: atom_id res chain seq x y z
N PHE A 1 3.75 -13.10 -8.03
CA PHE A 1 4.72 -13.91 -8.81
C PHE A 1 4.36 -15.38 -8.91
N GLY A 2 3.94 -16.06 -7.82
CA GLY A 2 3.69 -17.52 -7.84
C GLY A 2 2.77 -17.98 -8.99
N ALA A 3 1.56 -17.43 -9.11
CA ALA A 3 0.63 -17.80 -10.18
C ALA A 3 1.21 -17.58 -11.60
N ALA A 4 1.89 -16.45 -11.83
CA ALA A 4 2.50 -16.15 -13.13
C ALA A 4 3.59 -17.15 -13.52
N LYS A 5 4.37 -17.64 -12.54
CA LYS A 5 5.42 -18.64 -12.76
C LYS A 5 4.89 -20.02 -13.14
N ILE A 6 3.78 -20.44 -12.54
CA ILE A 6 3.06 -21.65 -12.95
C ILE A 6 2.48 -21.47 -14.37
N ALA A 7 1.81 -20.34 -14.61
CA ALA A 7 1.13 -20.08 -15.88
C ALA A 7 2.08 -20.04 -17.09
N GLN A 8 3.32 -19.54 -16.92
CA GLN A 8 4.33 -19.55 -17.96
C GLN A 8 5.10 -20.87 -18.09
N GLY A 9 4.76 -21.90 -17.29
CA GLY A 9 5.42 -23.20 -17.26
C GLY A 9 6.84 -23.17 -16.67
N ALA A 10 7.20 -22.13 -15.91
CA ALA A 10 8.53 -22.01 -15.33
C ALA A 10 8.69 -22.79 -14.02
N ASP A 11 7.61 -22.95 -13.25
CA ASP A 11 7.57 -23.68 -11.99
C ASP A 11 6.35 -24.62 -11.99
N GLU A 12 6.46 -25.78 -11.32
CA GLU A 12 5.33 -26.72 -11.16
C GLU A 12 4.52 -26.47 -9.88
N ILE A 13 5.19 -26.06 -8.79
CA ILE A 13 4.58 -25.77 -7.50
C ILE A 13 5.26 -24.54 -6.89
N VAL A 14 4.45 -23.62 -6.36
CA VAL A 14 4.94 -22.45 -5.60
C VAL A 14 4.09 -22.25 -4.35
N ILE A 15 4.73 -22.15 -3.19
CA ILE A 15 4.08 -21.68 -1.95
C ILE A 15 4.25 -20.16 -1.89
N ALA A 16 3.14 -19.43 -1.89
CA ALA A 16 3.13 -17.96 -1.86
C ALA A 16 2.37 -17.44 -0.63
N GLY A 17 2.91 -16.41 -0.01
CA GLY A 17 2.37 -15.75 1.17
C GLY A 17 3.25 -14.55 1.55
N GLY A 18 3.03 -14.00 2.74
CA GLY A 18 3.83 -12.90 3.29
C GLY A 18 3.66 -12.77 4.80
N VAL A 19 4.57 -12.06 5.45
CA VAL A 19 4.53 -11.76 6.89
C VAL A 19 4.94 -10.32 7.11
N GLU A 20 4.32 -9.67 8.09
CA GLU A 20 4.63 -8.30 8.49
C GLU A 20 4.59 -8.20 10.02
N SER A 21 5.58 -7.54 10.62
CA SER A 21 5.71 -7.42 12.07
C SER A 21 5.91 -5.96 12.45
N MET A 22 4.84 -5.17 12.30
CA MET A 22 4.90 -3.71 12.41
C MET A 22 5.45 -3.18 13.74
N SER A 23 5.26 -3.93 14.84
CA SER A 23 5.79 -3.56 16.17
C SER A 23 7.31 -3.69 16.28
N ARG A 24 7.95 -4.39 15.34
CA ARG A 24 9.40 -4.62 15.29
C ARG A 24 10.06 -3.94 14.10
N VAL A 25 9.39 -3.92 12.95
CA VAL A 25 9.83 -3.28 11.72
C VAL A 25 8.77 -2.27 11.32
N GLY A 26 9.01 -1.01 11.66
CA GLY A 26 8.05 0.08 11.46
C GLY A 26 7.74 0.35 9.98
N MET A 27 6.59 0.99 9.73
CA MET A 27 6.16 1.32 8.37
C MET A 27 7.16 2.30 7.77
N GLY A 28 7.65 2.00 6.57
CA GLY A 28 8.67 2.82 5.91
C GLY A 28 10.11 2.55 6.35
N ALA A 29 10.37 1.53 7.19
CA ALA A 29 11.73 1.18 7.62
C ALA A 29 12.69 0.86 6.45
N SER A 30 12.18 0.38 5.32
CA SER A 30 12.96 0.14 4.10
C SER A 30 13.25 1.41 3.29
N GLY A 31 12.64 2.54 3.65
CA GLY A 31 12.66 3.76 2.84
C GLY A 31 11.93 3.61 1.50
N GLY A 32 12.22 4.52 0.58
CA GLY A 32 11.71 4.52 -0.78
C GLY A 32 11.82 5.92 -1.41
N ALA A 33 12.36 6.01 -2.63
CA ALA A 33 12.54 7.29 -3.32
C ALA A 33 11.23 8.06 -3.46
N TRP A 34 10.12 7.36 -3.66
CA TRP A 34 8.80 7.96 -3.87
C TRP A 34 8.35 8.94 -2.78
N PHE A 35 8.72 8.70 -1.51
CA PHE A 35 8.35 9.58 -0.39
C PHE A 35 9.55 10.25 0.30
N MET A 36 10.77 9.77 0.08
CA MET A 36 11.98 10.33 0.72
C MET A 36 12.81 11.24 -0.19
N ASP A 37 12.68 11.12 -1.52
CA ASP A 37 13.41 11.94 -2.48
C ASP A 37 12.49 13.04 -3.06
N PRO A 38 12.73 14.33 -2.75
CA PRO A 38 11.91 15.43 -3.26
C PRO A 38 11.88 15.51 -4.79
N SER A 39 12.94 15.07 -5.48
CA SER A 39 13.00 15.09 -6.94
C SER A 39 12.04 14.07 -7.58
N VAL A 40 11.61 13.06 -6.82
CA VAL A 40 10.64 12.03 -7.24
C VAL A 40 9.26 12.31 -6.64
N GLY A 41 9.20 12.59 -5.33
CA GLY A 41 7.96 12.71 -4.59
C GLY A 41 7.13 13.95 -4.95
N LEU A 42 7.78 15.09 -5.24
CA LEU A 42 7.06 16.32 -5.60
C LEU A 42 6.42 16.22 -7.00
N PRO A 43 7.12 15.81 -8.08
CA PRO A 43 6.47 15.61 -9.37
C PRO A 43 5.47 14.45 -9.37
N GLY A 44 5.67 13.47 -8.48
CA GLY A 44 4.80 12.31 -8.29
C GLY A 44 3.58 12.56 -7.40
N TRP A 45 3.40 13.79 -6.88
CA TRP A 45 2.28 14.18 -6.00
C TRP A 45 2.08 13.22 -4.83
N PHE A 46 3.17 12.87 -4.14
CA PHE A 46 3.09 11.97 -3.00
C PHE A 46 2.15 12.51 -1.92
N VAL A 47 1.19 11.67 -1.51
CA VAL A 47 0.25 11.94 -0.42
C VAL A 47 0.15 10.69 0.47
N PRO A 48 0.23 10.83 1.80
CA PRO A 48 0.01 9.72 2.73
C PRO A 48 -1.36 9.06 2.54
N GLN A 49 -1.40 7.74 2.65
CA GLN A 49 -2.61 6.92 2.45
C GLN A 49 -3.84 7.38 3.25
N GLY A 50 -3.67 7.85 4.48
CA GLY A 50 -4.77 8.33 5.33
C GLY A 50 -5.46 9.58 4.76
N ILE A 51 -4.70 10.54 4.24
CA ILE A 51 -5.26 11.74 3.61
C ILE A 51 -6.06 11.37 2.36
N SER A 52 -5.57 10.41 1.58
CA SER A 52 -6.30 9.88 0.43
C SER A 52 -7.63 9.21 0.84
N ALA A 53 -7.64 8.49 1.96
CA ALA A 53 -8.86 7.90 2.51
C ALA A 53 -9.87 8.97 2.97
N ASP A 54 -9.41 10.00 3.68
CA ASP A 54 -10.26 11.13 4.09
C ASP A 54 -10.80 11.91 2.88
N LEU A 55 -10.01 12.01 1.80
CA LEU A 55 -10.46 12.62 0.55
C LEU A 55 -11.56 11.78 -0.12
N ILE A 56 -11.46 10.44 -0.08
CA ILE A 56 -12.54 9.54 -0.54
C ILE A 56 -13.80 9.78 0.29
N ALA A 57 -13.67 9.82 1.62
CA ALA A 57 -14.79 10.08 2.52
C ALA A 57 -15.45 11.43 2.21
N THR A 58 -14.65 12.48 2.04
CA THR A 58 -15.12 13.83 1.68
C THR A 58 -15.81 13.83 0.30
N LYS A 59 -15.23 13.16 -0.70
CA LYS A 59 -15.74 13.14 -2.07
C LYS A 59 -17.09 12.44 -2.20
N TYR A 60 -17.30 11.36 -1.45
CA TYR A 60 -18.52 10.55 -1.53
C TYR A 60 -19.48 10.75 -0.35
N GLY A 61 -19.15 11.66 0.58
CA GLY A 61 -20.03 12.06 1.68
C GLY A 61 -20.12 11.02 2.80
N PHE A 62 -19.08 10.23 3.04
CA PHE A 62 -19.02 9.36 4.21
C PHE A 62 -18.73 10.21 5.45
N SER A 63 -19.69 10.24 6.37
CA SER A 63 -19.54 10.90 7.66
C SER A 63 -18.66 10.06 8.59
N ARG A 64 -18.29 10.65 9.73
CA ARG A 64 -17.55 9.93 10.77
C ARG A 64 -18.34 8.73 11.30
N ASP A 65 -19.65 8.89 11.47
CA ASP A 65 -20.52 7.83 11.96
C ASP A 65 -20.61 6.67 10.96
N ASP A 66 -20.58 6.96 9.66
CA ASP A 66 -20.60 5.93 8.61
C ASP A 66 -19.35 5.04 8.63
N VAL A 67 -18.16 5.64 8.80
CA VAL A 67 -16.89 4.90 8.80
C VAL A 67 -16.60 4.21 10.13
N ASP A 68 -17.14 4.73 11.25
CA ASP A 68 -17.05 4.07 12.55
C ASP A 68 -17.98 2.85 12.65
N ALA A 69 -19.06 2.81 11.86
CA ALA A 69 -20.05 1.73 11.87
C ALA A 69 -19.66 0.50 11.02
N TYR A 70 -18.58 0.57 10.24
CA TYR A 70 -18.09 -0.51 9.38
C TYR A 70 -17.14 -1.47 10.13
#